data_AF-A0A7J6S0E0-F1
#
_entry.id   AF-A0A7J6S0E0-F1
#
_cell.length_a   1.000
_cell.length_b   1.000
_cell.length_c   1.000
_cell.angle_alpha   90.00
_cell.angle_beta   90.00
_cell.angle_gamma   90.00
#
_symmetry.space_group_name_H-M   'P 1'
#
loop_
_entity.id
_entity.type
_entity.pdbx_description
1 polymer ?
#
loop_
_entity_poly.entity_id
_entity_poly.type
_entity_poly.pdbx_seq_one_letter_code
_entity_poly.pdbx_strand_id
1 'polypeptide(L)'
;MLIFYGTLLSLAVGRVLVTPDEKGLCECDYFKIDITDECPKTSMGFDWEVLGEELYKVRALTFAGSRGREHRIRQLSAILNTATTPFHLGFECPLATASLYWSLAQDMAAEGRMRRAQALLIMGFIFTRDKGFNECTPWPVQGWDMLLGALHARQYVESAEVPSQLPDVPTYRDGTSKIAIVSICGYAANETVRVLSEENHALYAQLHGYALYQFGGPEDIYPNVNANMSIEGRKPFFWKVNAVRNVMDLEGSERPDWVMWMDCDAFYMDPERSIDSVIRMYAYNTSHPTEKGVEKLRIHQGDSEIAQALKWTLYPHLQDGGENLEGGPAVELLVAVDSTGINNGVWMIRNSEWSKNFLSRWWNSGILEGAGKDHNCSDQSTMQYELLYDGSTRQLLDYEGAREWDRLDGPMWPREVRVVRQEHMQSFHEATAQSVLSREYQDADFIRHHPGCHYYKLPCQWLYAEASDIFKEKLQRLI
;
A
#
# COMPACT_ATOMS: atom_id res chain seq x y z
N MET A 1 -10.21 16.19 -30.65
CA MET A 1 -11.33 16.28 -29.67
C MET A 1 -11.21 15.21 -28.56
N LEU A 2 -9.98 14.84 -28.17
CA LEU A 2 -9.65 13.93 -27.05
C LEU A 2 -9.21 14.70 -25.78
N ILE A 3 -9.03 16.02 -25.88
CA ILE A 3 -8.48 16.90 -24.83
C ILE A 3 -9.52 17.25 -23.76
N PHE A 4 -10.81 17.11 -24.02
CA PHE A 4 -11.84 17.74 -23.19
C PHE A 4 -12.15 17.02 -21.86
N TYR A 5 -11.90 15.72 -21.71
CA TYR A 5 -12.21 14.99 -20.46
C TYR A 5 -11.09 14.93 -19.43
N GLY A 6 -9.81 15.07 -19.83
CA GLY A 6 -8.73 15.35 -18.87
C GLY A 6 -9.01 16.65 -18.08
N THR A 7 -9.70 17.59 -18.72
CA THR A 7 -10.11 18.86 -18.11
C THR A 7 -11.15 18.73 -17.01
N LEU A 8 -12.04 17.73 -16.96
CA LEU A 8 -13.10 17.71 -15.95
C LEU A 8 -12.61 17.22 -14.58
N LEU A 9 -11.62 16.32 -14.53
CA LEU A 9 -10.87 16.05 -13.31
C LEU A 9 -9.92 17.23 -13.00
N SER A 10 -9.29 17.82 -14.02
CA SER A 10 -8.40 18.98 -13.89
C SER A 10 -9.10 20.33 -13.63
N LEU A 11 -10.43 20.39 -13.63
CA LEU A 11 -11.22 21.60 -13.34
C LEU A 11 -11.84 21.54 -11.94
N ALA A 12 -12.08 20.33 -11.41
CA ALA A 12 -12.39 20.13 -10.00
C ALA A 12 -11.13 20.24 -9.11
N VAL A 13 -9.97 19.97 -9.70
CA VAL A 13 -8.66 20.09 -9.06
C VAL A 13 -8.00 21.36 -9.61
N GLY A 14 -7.84 22.39 -8.79
CA GLY A 14 -7.11 23.59 -9.18
C GLY A 14 -5.74 23.23 -9.76
N ARG A 15 -5.51 23.53 -11.04
CA ARG A 15 -4.22 23.38 -11.71
C ARG A 15 -3.15 24.18 -10.95
N VAL A 16 -2.37 23.51 -10.12
CA VAL A 16 -0.99 23.95 -9.86
C VAL A 16 -0.21 23.54 -11.11
N LEU A 17 -0.10 24.46 -12.05
CA LEU A 17 0.84 24.33 -13.18
C LEU A 17 2.25 24.37 -12.58
N VAL A 18 2.78 23.21 -12.20
CA VAL A 18 4.22 23.02 -12.24
C VAL A 18 4.55 23.08 -13.71
N THR A 19 4.90 24.26 -14.23
CA THR A 19 5.49 24.36 -15.56
C THR A 19 6.85 23.70 -15.46
N PRO A 20 7.08 22.52 -16.08
CA PRO A 20 8.43 22.00 -16.15
C PRO A 20 9.30 23.06 -16.83
N ASP A 21 10.50 23.27 -16.31
CA ASP A 21 11.49 24.19 -16.84
C ASP A 21 11.49 24.15 -18.39
N GLU A 22 11.56 25.31 -19.03
CA GLU A 22 11.48 25.53 -20.49
C GLU A 22 12.53 24.76 -21.34
N LYS A 23 13.32 23.87 -20.74
CA LYS A 23 14.20 22.93 -21.43
C LYS A 23 13.39 21.77 -22.02
N GLY A 24 12.62 22.10 -23.06
CA GLY A 24 12.10 21.18 -24.07
C GLY A 24 11.62 19.83 -23.55
N LEU A 25 10.40 19.78 -23.02
CA LEU A 25 9.64 18.52 -23.06
C LEU A 25 9.71 18.00 -24.50
N CYS A 26 10.37 16.87 -24.72
CA CYS A 26 10.38 16.22 -26.02
C CYS A 26 8.93 16.14 -26.50
N GLU A 27 8.66 16.68 -27.68
CA GLU A 27 7.35 16.62 -28.31
C GLU A 27 7.04 15.14 -28.57
N CYS A 28 6.31 14.52 -27.63
CA CYS A 28 6.00 13.10 -27.71
C CYS A 28 4.96 12.89 -28.81
N ASP A 29 5.39 12.27 -29.90
CA ASP A 29 4.50 11.87 -30.97
C ASP A 29 4.07 10.42 -30.74
N TYR A 30 3.01 10.24 -29.95
CA TYR A 30 2.47 8.92 -29.58
C TYR A 30 2.14 8.04 -30.79
N PHE A 31 1.87 8.63 -31.96
CA PHE A 31 1.57 7.89 -33.19
C PHE A 31 2.80 7.22 -33.80
N LYS A 32 4.01 7.57 -33.35
CA LYS A 32 5.27 6.96 -33.79
C LYS A 32 5.74 5.82 -32.89
N ILE A 33 5.09 5.58 -31.76
CA ILE A 33 5.46 4.54 -30.82
C ILE A 33 4.60 3.33 -31.13
N ASP A 34 5.23 2.26 -31.57
CA ASP A 34 4.53 1.01 -31.81
C ASP A 34 4.19 0.37 -30.46
N ILE A 35 3.00 -0.23 -30.31
CA ILE A 35 2.64 -0.96 -29.09
C ILE A 35 3.69 -2.05 -28.80
N THR A 36 4.25 -2.65 -29.84
CA THR A 36 5.28 -3.69 -29.73
C THR A 36 6.61 -3.19 -29.18
N ASP A 37 6.87 -1.87 -29.22
CA ASP A 37 8.07 -1.26 -28.62
C ASP A 37 7.99 -1.28 -27.08
N GLU A 38 6.79 -1.16 -26.52
CA GLU A 38 6.56 -1.19 -25.07
C GLU A 38 6.14 -2.57 -24.56
N CYS A 39 5.50 -3.37 -25.42
CA CYS A 39 4.84 -4.61 -25.08
C CYS A 39 5.23 -5.71 -26.07
N PRO A 40 6.33 -6.44 -25.81
CA PRO A 40 6.83 -7.43 -26.75
C PRO A 40 5.80 -8.54 -26.99
N LYS A 41 5.88 -9.19 -28.16
CA LYS A 41 5.07 -10.37 -28.47
C LYS A 41 5.26 -11.42 -27.39
N THR A 42 4.15 -11.81 -26.79
CA THR A 42 4.15 -12.59 -25.56
C THR A 42 4.59 -14.02 -25.76
N SER A 43 5.13 -14.61 -24.69
CA SER A 43 5.47 -16.03 -24.67
C SER A 43 4.22 -16.92 -24.66
N MET A 44 3.07 -16.37 -24.26
CA MET A 44 1.81 -17.09 -24.07
C MET A 44 0.76 -16.84 -25.16
N GLY A 45 1.10 -16.13 -26.24
CA GLY A 45 0.20 -15.86 -27.36
C GLY A 45 -0.90 -14.84 -27.08
N PHE A 46 -0.77 -14.08 -25.99
CA PHE A 46 -1.58 -12.90 -25.72
C PHE A 46 -1.19 -11.75 -26.67
N ASP A 47 -2.19 -11.10 -27.28
CA ASP A 47 -1.99 -10.06 -28.27
C ASP A 47 -2.30 -8.68 -27.67
N TRP A 48 -1.23 -7.94 -27.34
CA TRP A 48 -1.34 -6.60 -26.76
C TRP A 48 -1.85 -5.56 -27.77
N GLU A 49 -1.65 -5.75 -29.08
CA GLU A 49 -2.20 -4.84 -30.09
C GLU A 49 -3.73 -4.94 -30.10
N VAL A 50 -4.26 -6.17 -30.12
CA VAL A 50 -5.70 -6.42 -30.04
C VAL A 50 -6.28 -5.87 -28.73
N LEU A 51 -5.62 -6.08 -27.60
CA LEU A 51 -6.05 -5.49 -26.33
C LEU A 51 -6.06 -3.96 -26.38
N GLY A 52 -5.04 -3.34 -26.98
CA GLY A 52 -4.96 -1.90 -27.17
C GLY A 52 -6.14 -1.36 -27.95
N GLU A 53 -6.46 -1.96 -29.10
CA GLU A 53 -7.63 -1.58 -29.90
C GLU A 53 -8.93 -1.68 -29.10
N GLU A 54 -9.14 -2.80 -28.39
CA GLU A 54 -10.33 -3.02 -27.58
C GLU A 54 -10.42 -2.00 -26.44
N LEU A 55 -9.31 -1.72 -25.75
CA LEU A 55 -9.26 -0.70 -24.71
C LEU A 55 -9.70 0.67 -25.24
N TYR A 56 -9.21 1.08 -26.41
CA TYR A 56 -9.62 2.34 -27.03
C TYR A 56 -11.11 2.37 -27.42
N LYS A 57 -11.63 1.28 -28.01
CA LYS A 57 -13.06 1.14 -28.33
C LYS A 57 -13.92 1.27 -27.08
N VAL A 58 -13.54 0.57 -26.01
CA VAL A 58 -14.26 0.58 -24.74
C VAL A 58 -14.20 1.97 -24.08
N ARG A 59 -13.05 2.66 -24.10
CA ARG A 59 -12.93 4.03 -23.58
C ARG A 59 -13.75 5.04 -24.38
N ALA A 60 -13.98 4.84 -25.68
CA ALA A 60 -14.87 5.70 -26.45
C ALA A 60 -16.33 5.65 -25.95
N LEU A 61 -16.73 4.60 -25.22
CA LEU A 61 -18.07 4.51 -24.61
C LEU A 61 -18.31 5.53 -23.50
N THR A 62 -17.28 6.20 -22.97
CA THR A 62 -17.45 7.34 -22.03
C THR A 62 -18.36 8.42 -22.63
N PHE A 63 -18.39 8.57 -23.96
CA PHE A 63 -19.22 9.54 -24.66
C PHE A 63 -20.66 9.08 -24.89
N ALA A 64 -21.00 7.83 -24.57
CA ALA A 64 -22.34 7.25 -24.78
C ALA A 64 -23.29 7.48 -23.57
N GLY A 65 -22.92 8.33 -22.62
CA GLY A 65 -23.73 8.66 -21.44
C GLY A 65 -23.81 7.55 -20.40
N SER A 66 -24.86 7.55 -19.57
CA SER A 66 -24.98 6.65 -18.41
C SER A 66 -25.05 5.17 -18.77
N ARG A 67 -25.81 4.81 -19.82
CA ARG A 67 -25.86 3.42 -20.32
C ARG A 67 -24.50 2.98 -20.89
N GLY A 68 -23.76 3.91 -21.47
CA GLY A 68 -22.39 3.68 -21.93
C GLY A 68 -21.44 3.32 -20.79
N ARG A 69 -21.60 3.95 -19.62
CA ARG A 69 -20.72 3.74 -18.46
C ARG A 69 -20.80 2.34 -17.86
N GLU A 70 -22.00 1.82 -17.59
CA GLU A 70 -22.14 0.46 -17.04
C GLU A 70 -21.62 -0.60 -18.02
N HIS A 71 -21.82 -0.37 -19.32
CA HIS A 71 -21.26 -1.24 -20.35
C HIS A 71 -19.74 -1.15 -20.39
N ARG A 72 -19.18 0.06 -20.31
CA ARG A 72 -17.74 0.33 -20.27
C ARG A 72 -17.09 -0.37 -19.08
N ILE A 73 -17.61 -0.20 -17.86
CA ILE A 73 -17.06 -0.83 -16.65
C ILE A 73 -17.01 -2.35 -16.83
N ARG A 74 -18.11 -2.98 -17.30
CA ARG A 74 -18.13 -4.43 -17.54
C ARG A 74 -17.10 -4.89 -18.56
N GLN A 75 -16.95 -4.16 -19.66
CA GLN A 75 -15.97 -4.50 -20.70
C GLN A 75 -14.52 -4.29 -20.21
N LEU A 76 -14.24 -3.17 -19.53
CA LEU A 76 -12.92 -2.94 -18.92
C LEU A 76 -12.58 -4.01 -17.89
N SER A 77 -13.52 -4.39 -17.02
CA SER A 77 -13.35 -5.48 -16.07
C SER A 77 -13.05 -6.81 -16.77
N ALA A 78 -13.77 -7.13 -17.84
CA ALA A 78 -13.52 -8.36 -18.60
C ALA A 78 -12.13 -8.37 -19.25
N ILE A 79 -11.71 -7.26 -19.85
CA ILE A 79 -10.37 -7.11 -20.44
C ILE A 79 -9.30 -7.21 -19.35
N LEU A 80 -9.49 -6.51 -18.22
CA LEU A 80 -8.58 -6.58 -17.08
C LEU A 80 -8.45 -8.01 -16.56
N ASN A 81 -9.57 -8.69 -16.32
CA ASN A 81 -9.56 -10.08 -15.88
C ASN A 81 -8.79 -10.97 -16.85
N THR A 82 -8.92 -10.74 -18.17
CA THR A 82 -8.18 -11.49 -19.19
C THR A 82 -6.68 -11.22 -19.10
N ALA A 83 -6.27 -9.96 -18.92
CA ALA A 83 -4.87 -9.56 -18.78
C ALA A 83 -4.24 -10.01 -17.44
N THR A 84 -5.04 -10.23 -16.39
CA THR A 84 -4.56 -10.57 -15.04
C THR A 84 -4.99 -11.94 -14.53
N THR A 85 -5.57 -12.82 -15.36
CA THR A 85 -5.99 -14.18 -14.93
C THR A 85 -4.77 -14.98 -14.46
N PRO A 86 -3.69 -15.11 -15.27
CA PRO A 86 -2.36 -15.24 -14.70
C PRO A 86 -1.87 -13.83 -14.37
N PHE A 87 -1.87 -13.45 -13.09
CA PHE A 87 -1.52 -12.07 -12.70
C PHE A 87 -0.15 -11.63 -13.23
N HIS A 88 0.81 -12.56 -13.31
CA HIS A 88 2.14 -12.27 -13.83
C HIS A 88 2.18 -11.90 -15.33
N LEU A 89 1.16 -12.27 -16.11
CA LEU A 89 1.05 -11.87 -17.52
C LEU A 89 0.97 -10.36 -17.66
N GLY A 90 0.33 -9.67 -16.70
CA GLY A 90 0.23 -8.22 -16.69
C GLY A 90 1.58 -7.50 -16.67
N PHE A 91 2.65 -8.15 -16.19
CA PHE A 91 4.02 -7.61 -16.21
C PHE A 91 4.71 -7.70 -17.58
N GLU A 92 4.17 -8.46 -18.53
CA GLU A 92 4.70 -8.46 -19.90
C GLU A 92 4.42 -7.13 -20.61
N CYS A 93 3.34 -6.45 -20.25
CA CYS A 93 2.98 -5.11 -20.75
C CYS A 93 2.42 -4.24 -19.63
N PRO A 94 3.31 -3.72 -18.75
CA PRO A 94 2.86 -3.08 -17.52
C PRO A 94 1.99 -1.84 -17.72
N LEU A 95 2.29 -1.04 -18.76
CA LEU A 95 1.54 0.18 -19.07
C LEU A 95 0.12 -0.09 -19.62
N ALA A 96 -0.10 -1.19 -20.34
CA ALA A 96 -1.45 -1.60 -20.73
C ALA A 96 -2.28 -2.02 -19.52
N THR A 97 -1.71 -2.85 -18.66
CA THR A 97 -2.39 -3.30 -17.44
C THR A 97 -2.70 -2.12 -16.52
N ALA A 98 -1.73 -1.22 -16.30
CA ALA A 98 -1.94 0.02 -15.55
C ALA A 98 -3.01 0.91 -16.20
N SER A 99 -3.10 0.96 -17.53
CA SER A 99 -4.15 1.70 -18.24
C SER A 99 -5.55 1.15 -18.00
N LEU A 100 -5.71 -0.17 -17.85
CA LEU A 100 -6.98 -0.79 -17.52
C LEU A 100 -7.43 -0.41 -16.11
N TYR A 101 -6.52 -0.52 -15.13
CA TYR A 101 -6.76 -0.08 -13.75
C TYR A 101 -7.08 1.42 -13.67
N TRP A 102 -6.30 2.27 -14.36
CA TRP A 102 -6.54 3.70 -14.45
C TRP A 102 -7.91 4.02 -15.04
N SER A 103 -8.28 3.36 -16.15
CA SER A 103 -9.57 3.58 -16.82
C SER A 103 -10.74 3.21 -15.92
N LEU A 104 -10.66 2.08 -15.21
CA LEU A 104 -11.66 1.67 -14.23
C LEU A 104 -11.71 2.63 -13.04
N ALA A 105 -10.56 3.08 -12.54
CA ALA A 105 -10.49 4.03 -11.43
C ALA A 105 -11.20 5.35 -11.77
N GLN A 106 -11.03 5.85 -13.00
CA GLN A 106 -11.75 7.03 -13.49
C GLN A 106 -13.27 6.82 -13.50
N ASP A 107 -13.74 5.64 -13.93
CA ASP A 107 -15.18 5.32 -13.91
C ASP A 107 -15.71 5.22 -12.47
N MET A 108 -14.98 4.58 -11.56
CA MET A 108 -15.35 4.49 -10.14
C MET A 108 -15.41 5.88 -9.49
N ALA A 109 -14.40 6.73 -9.73
CA ALA A 109 -14.39 8.10 -9.23
C ALA A 109 -15.56 8.93 -9.79
N ALA A 110 -15.89 8.77 -11.08
CA ALA A 110 -17.03 9.43 -11.72
C ALA A 110 -18.41 8.96 -11.20
N GLU A 111 -18.45 7.84 -10.46
CA GLU A 111 -19.62 7.34 -9.73
C GLU A 111 -19.59 7.70 -8.24
N GLY A 112 -18.59 8.47 -7.79
CA GLY A 112 -18.40 8.82 -6.39
C GLY A 112 -17.83 7.69 -5.52
N ARG A 113 -17.35 6.60 -6.14
CA ARG A 113 -16.77 5.43 -5.46
C ARG A 113 -15.27 5.59 -5.28
N MET A 114 -14.90 6.51 -4.42
CA MET A 114 -13.51 6.96 -4.29
C MET A 114 -12.60 5.92 -3.63
N ARG A 115 -13.11 5.06 -2.73
CA ARG A 115 -12.30 3.95 -2.18
C ARG A 115 -11.96 2.92 -3.24
N ARG A 116 -12.92 2.63 -4.13
CA ARG A 116 -12.67 1.72 -5.27
C ARG A 116 -11.72 2.32 -6.28
N ALA A 117 -11.89 3.61 -6.60
CA ALA A 117 -10.93 4.33 -7.43
C ALA A 117 -9.53 4.25 -6.83
N GLN A 118 -9.36 4.53 -5.52
CA GLN A 118 -8.08 4.41 -4.84
C GLN A 118 -7.51 2.98 -4.91
N ALA A 119 -8.31 1.95 -4.62
CA ALA A 119 -7.87 0.56 -4.69
C ALA A 119 -7.35 0.17 -6.08
N LEU A 120 -8.07 0.54 -7.13
CA LEU A 120 -7.68 0.29 -8.53
C LEU A 120 -6.38 1.03 -8.89
N LEU A 121 -6.20 2.26 -8.42
CA LEU A 121 -4.96 3.02 -8.63
C LEU A 121 -3.77 2.34 -7.97
N ILE A 122 -3.91 1.92 -6.71
CA ILE A 122 -2.87 1.16 -6.00
C ILE A 122 -2.52 -0.12 -6.75
N MET A 123 -3.53 -0.86 -7.22
CA MET A 123 -3.31 -2.08 -7.99
C MET A 123 -2.64 -1.80 -9.34
N GLY A 124 -2.92 -0.68 -10.00
CA GLY A 124 -2.21 -0.30 -11.22
C GLY A 124 -0.72 0.00 -10.97
N PHE A 125 -0.38 0.64 -9.84
CA PHE A 125 1.02 0.96 -9.50
C PHE A 125 1.89 -0.27 -9.26
N ILE A 126 1.29 -1.44 -8.97
CA ILE A 126 2.02 -2.72 -8.91
C ILE A 126 2.82 -2.95 -10.20
N PHE A 127 2.28 -2.56 -11.36
CA PHE A 127 2.89 -2.84 -12.66
C PHE A 127 3.93 -1.79 -13.07
N THR A 128 3.84 -0.55 -12.59
CA THR A 128 4.70 0.55 -13.08
C THR A 128 5.83 0.92 -12.13
N ARG A 129 5.90 0.34 -10.92
CA ARG A 129 6.86 0.73 -9.89
C ARG A 129 8.32 0.45 -10.26
N ASP A 130 8.61 -0.62 -11.00
CA ASP A 130 9.99 -0.98 -11.34
C ASP A 130 10.58 -0.14 -12.48
N LYS A 131 9.85 -0.03 -13.59
CA LYS A 131 10.32 0.69 -14.78
C LYS A 131 10.05 2.20 -14.74
N GLY A 132 9.34 2.66 -13.71
CA GLY A 132 8.74 3.99 -13.68
C GLY A 132 7.65 4.14 -14.74
N PHE A 133 7.16 5.36 -14.89
CA PHE A 133 6.25 5.69 -15.98
C PHE A 133 7.02 6.27 -17.15
N ASN A 134 6.75 5.73 -18.33
CA ASN A 134 7.04 6.43 -19.57
C ASN A 134 5.88 7.41 -19.82
N GLU A 135 6.12 8.71 -19.68
CA GLU A 135 5.12 9.74 -20.01
C GLU A 135 4.81 9.80 -21.51
N CYS A 136 5.66 9.16 -22.32
CA CYS A 136 5.54 9.06 -23.76
C CYS A 136 5.14 7.63 -24.17
N THR A 137 3.88 7.26 -23.94
CA THR A 137 3.33 5.92 -24.19
C THR A 137 2.08 5.95 -25.07
N PRO A 138 1.88 5.00 -26.01
CA PRO A 138 0.65 4.86 -26.77
C PRO A 138 -0.50 4.31 -25.93
N TRP A 139 -0.29 3.95 -24.66
CA TRP A 139 -1.34 3.52 -23.77
C TRP A 139 -2.04 4.73 -23.13
N PRO A 140 -3.36 4.66 -22.85
CA PRO A 140 -4.10 5.81 -22.38
C PRO A 140 -3.94 6.03 -20.85
N VAL A 141 -2.69 6.04 -20.38
CA VAL A 141 -2.25 6.34 -19.01
C VAL A 141 -0.97 7.17 -19.06
N GLN A 142 -0.88 8.15 -18.17
CA GLN A 142 0.33 8.92 -17.91
C GLN A 142 0.68 8.76 -16.44
N GLY A 143 1.96 8.77 -16.10
CA GLY A 143 2.42 8.53 -14.74
C GLY A 143 1.95 9.61 -13.79
N TRP A 144 2.16 10.85 -14.21
CA TRP A 144 1.74 12.01 -13.45
C TRP A 144 0.21 12.07 -13.25
N ASP A 145 -0.57 11.75 -14.29
CA ASP A 145 -2.03 11.70 -14.19
C ASP A 145 -2.50 10.65 -13.16
N MET A 146 -1.88 9.47 -13.19
CA MET A 146 -2.19 8.39 -12.27
C MET A 146 -1.81 8.75 -10.83
N LEU A 147 -0.66 9.39 -10.63
CA LEU A 147 -0.19 9.84 -9.33
C LEU A 147 -1.08 10.95 -8.74
N LEU A 148 -1.46 11.93 -9.55
CA LEU A 148 -2.42 12.97 -9.15
C LEU A 148 -3.80 12.37 -8.84
N GLY A 149 -4.28 11.45 -9.68
CA GLY A 149 -5.53 10.75 -9.44
C GLY A 149 -5.53 10.00 -8.12
N ALA A 150 -4.41 9.34 -7.79
CA ALA A 150 -4.25 8.59 -6.56
C ALA A 150 -4.11 9.49 -5.33
N LEU A 151 -3.38 10.60 -5.44
CA LEU A 151 -3.33 11.62 -4.39
C LEU A 151 -4.73 12.13 -4.04
N HIS A 152 -5.53 12.52 -5.04
CA HIS A 152 -6.88 13.04 -4.79
C HIS A 152 -7.82 11.97 -4.25
N ALA A 153 -7.74 10.75 -4.76
CA ALA A 153 -8.53 9.64 -4.23
C ALA A 153 -8.19 9.37 -2.77
N ARG A 154 -6.89 9.34 -2.43
CA ARG A 154 -6.42 9.20 -1.05
C ARG A 154 -6.92 10.33 -0.16
N GLN A 155 -6.70 11.59 -0.55
CA GLN A 155 -7.14 12.75 0.23
C GLN A 155 -8.66 12.76 0.46
N TYR A 156 -9.44 12.39 -0.56
CA TYR A 156 -10.88 12.25 -0.42
C TYR A 156 -11.24 11.14 0.59
N VAL A 157 -10.66 9.95 0.43
CA VAL A 157 -10.92 8.81 1.32
C VAL A 157 -10.50 9.16 2.74
N GLU A 158 -9.31 9.72 2.95
CA GLU A 158 -8.85 10.21 4.26
C GLU A 158 -9.81 11.24 4.85
N SER A 159 -10.29 12.20 4.06
CA SER A 159 -11.25 13.22 4.50
C SER A 159 -12.62 12.64 4.88
N ALA A 160 -13.04 11.57 4.19
CA ALA A 160 -14.30 10.87 4.43
C ALA A 160 -14.19 9.88 5.60
N GLU A 161 -12.97 9.36 5.84
CA GLU A 161 -12.65 8.42 6.89
C GLU A 161 -12.11 9.08 8.15
N VAL A 162 -11.91 10.42 8.16
CA VAL A 162 -11.39 11.16 9.31
C VAL A 162 -12.01 10.61 10.57
N PRO A 163 -11.22 9.89 11.38
CA PRO A 163 -11.71 9.37 12.63
C PRO A 163 -12.16 10.56 13.47
N SER A 164 -13.29 10.38 14.16
CA SER A 164 -13.42 10.84 15.54
C SER A 164 -12.03 10.92 16.18
N GLN A 165 -11.59 12.15 16.52
CA GLN A 165 -10.35 12.49 17.22
C GLN A 165 -9.55 11.24 17.65
N LEU A 166 -8.58 10.82 16.83
CA LEU A 166 -7.64 9.79 17.29
C LEU A 166 -7.08 10.31 18.62
N PRO A 167 -7.16 9.54 19.71
CA PRO A 167 -6.61 9.99 20.97
C PRO A 167 -5.11 10.15 20.74
N ASP A 168 -4.61 11.38 20.75
CA ASP A 168 -3.18 11.63 20.64
C ASP A 168 -2.56 11.26 22.00
N VAL A 169 -2.10 10.01 22.07
CA VAL A 169 -1.52 9.43 23.29
C VAL A 169 -0.07 9.02 23.03
N PRO A 170 0.79 9.95 22.60
CA PRO A 170 2.14 9.62 22.07
C PRO A 170 2.95 8.78 23.07
N THR A 171 2.79 9.01 24.36
CA THR A 171 3.54 8.36 25.44
C THR A 171 2.84 7.15 26.06
N TYR A 172 1.74 6.66 25.48
CA TYR A 172 1.03 5.50 26.03
C TYR A 172 1.94 4.26 26.06
N ARG A 173 1.94 3.53 27.17
CA ARG A 173 2.66 2.26 27.31
C ARG A 173 1.72 1.19 27.82
N ASP A 174 1.59 0.11 27.07
CA ASP A 174 0.97 -1.11 27.55
C ASP A 174 2.06 -1.97 28.21
N GLY A 175 2.13 -1.93 29.54
CA GLY A 175 3.08 -2.73 30.30
C GLY A 175 2.85 -4.24 30.21
N THR A 176 1.81 -4.70 29.50
CA THR A 176 1.48 -6.11 29.32
C THR A 176 1.84 -6.66 27.94
N SER A 177 1.79 -5.82 26.90
CA SER A 177 2.06 -6.23 25.52
C SER A 177 3.56 -6.42 25.27
N LYS A 178 3.93 -7.54 24.67
CA LYS A 178 5.31 -7.81 24.23
C LYS A 178 5.46 -7.38 22.77
N ILE A 179 6.35 -6.42 22.55
CA ILE A 179 6.62 -5.89 21.21
C ILE A 179 8.05 -6.23 20.81
N ALA A 180 8.20 -6.78 19.62
CA ALA A 180 9.49 -7.02 18.97
C ALA A 180 9.67 -6.09 17.77
N ILE A 181 10.86 -5.49 17.65
CA ILE A 181 11.32 -4.77 16.46
C ILE A 181 12.20 -5.73 15.65
N VAL A 182 11.95 -5.81 14.35
CA VAL A 182 12.68 -6.69 13.41
C VAL A 182 13.22 -5.85 12.27
N SER A 183 14.52 -5.97 12.00
CA SER A 183 15.18 -5.27 10.89
C SER A 183 16.26 -6.14 10.26
N ILE A 184 16.51 -5.94 8.96
CA ILE A 184 17.63 -6.55 8.23
C ILE A 184 18.50 -5.43 7.66
N CYS A 185 19.76 -5.36 8.10
CA CYS A 185 20.77 -4.45 7.59
C CYS A 185 21.84 -5.23 6.81
N GLY A 186 21.46 -5.77 5.65
CA GLY A 186 22.31 -6.58 4.76
C GLY A 186 23.44 -5.82 4.05
N TYR A 187 23.92 -4.72 4.61
CA TYR A 187 25.03 -3.91 4.11
C TYR A 187 26.34 -4.30 4.80
N ALA A 188 27.49 -3.89 4.25
CA ALA A 188 28.76 -4.13 4.95
C ALA A 188 28.75 -3.41 6.32
N ALA A 189 29.39 -4.01 7.32
CA ALA A 189 29.35 -3.56 8.72
C ALA A 189 29.80 -2.10 8.94
N ASN A 190 30.58 -1.55 8.00
CA ASN A 190 31.08 -0.17 8.05
C ASN A 190 30.26 0.81 7.19
N GLU A 191 29.18 0.37 6.53
CA GLU A 191 28.33 1.27 5.75
C GLU A 191 27.54 2.20 6.67
N THR A 192 27.51 3.49 6.32
CA THR A 192 26.90 4.54 7.16
C THR A 192 25.47 4.23 7.55
N VAL A 193 24.66 3.76 6.59
CA VAL A 193 23.25 3.41 6.84
C VAL A 193 23.11 2.32 7.90
N ARG A 194 23.96 1.27 7.84
CA ARG A 194 23.91 0.15 8.77
C ARG A 194 24.32 0.58 10.16
N VAL A 195 25.48 1.23 10.30
CA VAL A 195 26.00 1.68 11.59
C VAL A 195 24.99 2.59 12.30
N LEU A 196 24.46 3.58 11.59
CA LEU A 196 23.56 4.56 12.17
C LEU A 196 22.15 3.99 12.44
N SER A 197 21.65 3.12 11.58
CA SER A 197 20.34 2.48 11.78
C SER A 197 20.36 1.47 12.92
N GLU A 198 21.40 0.63 13.01
CA GLU A 198 21.57 -0.32 14.12
C GLU A 198 21.60 0.42 15.46
N GLU A 199 22.35 1.53 15.54
CA GLU A 199 22.41 2.36 16.74
C GLU A 199 21.05 3.03 17.05
N ASN A 200 20.38 3.62 16.06
CA ASN A 200 19.06 4.26 16.24
C ASN A 200 18.01 3.26 16.75
N HIS A 201 17.92 2.08 16.13
CA HIS A 201 16.96 1.05 16.52
C HIS A 201 17.27 0.50 17.91
N ALA A 202 18.56 0.26 18.23
CA ALA A 202 18.98 -0.23 19.54
C ALA A 202 18.67 0.77 20.67
N LEU A 203 18.98 2.05 20.47
CA LEU A 203 18.68 3.11 21.45
C LEU A 203 17.17 3.23 21.69
N TYR A 204 16.37 3.23 20.62
CA TYR A 204 14.91 3.29 20.72
C TYR A 204 14.32 2.05 21.42
N ALA A 205 14.76 0.86 21.03
CA ALA A 205 14.32 -0.39 21.66
C ALA A 205 14.67 -0.42 23.16
N GLN A 206 15.88 0.03 23.52
CA GLN A 206 16.33 0.10 24.90
C GLN A 206 15.50 1.10 25.72
N LEU A 207 15.25 2.30 25.20
CA LEU A 207 14.45 3.34 25.85
C LEU A 207 13.06 2.80 26.24
N HIS A 208 12.48 2.00 25.35
CA HIS A 208 11.11 1.55 25.43
C HIS A 208 10.95 0.10 25.92
N GLY A 209 12.03 -0.59 26.26
CA GLY A 209 12.00 -1.98 26.71
C GLY A 209 11.44 -2.97 25.67
N TYR A 210 11.66 -2.70 24.38
CA TYR A 210 11.27 -3.61 23.30
C TYR A 210 12.36 -4.64 23.02
N ALA A 211 11.97 -5.83 22.56
CA ALA A 211 12.93 -6.78 22.00
C ALA A 211 13.38 -6.29 20.62
N LEU A 212 14.67 -6.39 20.32
CA LEU A 212 15.22 -6.04 19.00
C LEU A 212 15.89 -7.27 18.38
N TYR A 213 15.44 -7.64 17.18
CA TYR A 213 16.01 -8.69 16.35
C TYR A 213 16.58 -8.06 15.07
N GLN A 214 17.90 -7.88 15.06
CA GLN A 214 18.61 -7.25 13.96
C GLN A 214 19.48 -8.27 13.24
N PHE A 215 19.21 -8.44 11.95
CA PHE A 215 19.90 -9.40 11.08
C PHE A 215 20.89 -8.64 10.19
N GLY A 216 22.15 -9.08 10.16
CA GLY A 216 23.22 -8.45 9.39
C GLY A 216 23.34 -8.94 7.94
N GLY A 217 22.67 -10.04 7.60
CA GLY A 217 22.77 -10.66 6.28
C GLY A 217 21.93 -11.95 6.16
N PRO A 218 21.97 -12.62 4.99
CA PRO A 218 21.27 -13.89 4.78
C PRO A 218 21.70 -14.99 5.76
N GLU A 219 22.96 -14.98 6.22
CA GLU A 219 23.52 -15.94 7.16
C GLU A 219 22.83 -15.93 8.53
N ASP A 220 22.22 -14.80 8.91
CA ASP A 220 21.52 -14.64 10.18
C ASP A 220 20.05 -15.06 10.07
N ILE A 221 19.53 -15.27 8.86
CA ILE A 221 18.11 -15.53 8.60
C ILE A 221 17.90 -17.02 8.34
N TYR A 222 17.55 -17.73 9.40
CA TYR A 222 17.28 -19.16 9.33
C TYR A 222 16.01 -19.49 8.52
N PRO A 223 15.98 -20.62 7.79
CA PRO A 223 14.75 -21.13 7.19
C PRO A 223 13.67 -21.40 8.26
N ASN A 224 12.44 -20.94 8.03
CA ASN A 224 11.30 -21.32 8.85
C ASN A 224 10.71 -22.64 8.35
N VAL A 225 11.10 -23.75 8.98
CA VAL A 225 10.67 -25.10 8.57
C VAL A 225 9.14 -25.27 8.74
N ASN A 226 8.57 -24.72 9.80
CA ASN A 226 7.13 -24.85 10.10
C ASN A 226 6.25 -24.14 9.07
N ALA A 227 6.71 -23.02 8.54
CA ALA A 227 6.00 -22.24 7.52
C ALA A 227 6.46 -22.55 6.09
N ASN A 228 7.37 -23.51 5.91
CA ASN A 228 7.99 -23.84 4.63
C ASN A 228 8.59 -22.61 3.91
N MET A 229 9.33 -21.77 4.66
CA MET A 229 9.97 -20.56 4.14
C MET A 229 11.50 -20.71 4.17
N SER A 230 12.14 -20.57 3.00
CA SER A 230 13.60 -20.56 2.87
C SER A 230 14.05 -19.40 2.01
N ILE A 231 14.98 -18.59 2.51
CA ILE A 231 15.53 -17.44 1.77
C ILE A 231 16.33 -17.85 0.52
N GLU A 232 16.69 -19.13 0.39
CA GLU A 232 17.40 -19.65 -0.78
C GLU A 232 16.57 -19.45 -2.07
N GLY A 233 17.19 -18.85 -3.09
CA GLY A 233 16.53 -18.53 -4.35
C GLY A 233 15.52 -17.38 -4.28
N ARG A 234 15.35 -16.73 -3.12
CA ARG A 234 14.50 -15.55 -2.94
C ARG A 234 15.33 -14.27 -2.93
N LYS A 235 14.77 -13.21 -3.51
CA LYS A 235 15.41 -11.89 -3.54
C LYS A 235 15.49 -11.28 -2.13
N PRO A 236 16.52 -10.46 -1.82
CA PRO A 236 16.74 -9.93 -0.47
C PRO A 236 15.56 -9.20 0.16
N PHE A 237 14.81 -8.41 -0.61
CA PHE A 237 13.66 -7.68 -0.07
C PHE A 237 12.52 -8.59 0.44
N PHE A 238 12.47 -9.87 0.06
CA PHE A 238 11.52 -10.84 0.63
C PHE A 238 11.93 -11.36 2.00
N TRP A 239 13.21 -11.29 2.36
CA TRP A 239 13.71 -11.93 3.58
C TRP A 239 13.03 -11.40 4.84
N LYS A 240 12.49 -10.16 4.79
CA LYS A 240 11.68 -9.55 5.86
C LYS A 240 10.49 -10.41 6.29
N VAL A 241 9.83 -11.06 5.33
CA VAL A 241 8.65 -11.91 5.60
C VAL A 241 9.05 -13.13 6.42
N ASN A 242 10.16 -13.80 6.06
CA ASN A 242 10.68 -14.94 6.80
C ASN A 242 11.24 -14.53 8.18
N ALA A 243 11.97 -13.41 8.25
CA ALA A 243 12.51 -12.89 9.51
C ALA A 243 11.40 -12.58 10.52
N VAL A 244 10.34 -11.89 10.09
CA VAL A 244 9.17 -11.63 10.95
C VAL A 244 8.47 -12.93 11.35
N ARG A 245 8.30 -13.88 10.42
CA ARG A 245 7.68 -15.19 10.72
C ARG A 245 8.47 -15.95 11.80
N ASN A 246 9.80 -15.99 11.72
CA ASN A 246 10.67 -16.61 12.71
C ASN A 246 10.48 -16.00 14.11
N VAL A 247 10.46 -14.66 14.19
CA VAL A 247 10.25 -13.95 15.46
C VAL A 247 8.84 -14.19 16.03
N MET A 248 7.82 -14.28 15.18
CA MET A 248 6.45 -14.63 15.61
C MET A 248 6.31 -16.08 16.13
N ASP A 249 7.20 -16.99 15.70
CA ASP A 249 7.19 -18.40 16.09
C ASP A 249 8.05 -18.71 17.31
N LEU A 250 8.68 -17.70 17.93
CA LEU A 250 9.29 -17.84 19.25
C LEU A 250 8.27 -18.36 20.28
N GLU A 251 8.76 -19.14 21.23
CA GLU A 251 7.95 -19.83 22.22
C GLU A 251 8.03 -19.17 23.62
N GLY A 252 7.11 -19.55 24.49
CA GLY A 252 7.15 -19.19 25.91
C GLY A 252 7.17 -17.68 26.18
N SER A 253 8.09 -17.24 27.03
CA SER A 253 8.20 -15.84 27.44
C SER A 253 8.73 -14.91 26.34
N GLU A 254 9.38 -15.44 25.31
CA GLU A 254 9.98 -14.66 24.21
C GLU A 254 8.98 -14.37 23.09
N ARG A 255 7.86 -15.11 23.04
CA ARG A 255 6.81 -14.90 22.05
C ARG A 255 6.25 -13.47 22.12
N PRO A 256 6.39 -12.65 21.06
CA PRO A 256 5.82 -11.31 21.03
C PRO A 256 4.33 -11.34 20.71
N ASP A 257 3.59 -10.35 21.20
CA ASP A 257 2.19 -10.08 20.83
C ASP A 257 2.11 -9.27 19.54
N TRP A 258 3.08 -8.37 19.33
CA TRP A 258 3.23 -7.55 18.12
C TRP A 258 4.66 -7.58 17.62
N VAL A 259 4.80 -7.59 16.30
CA VAL A 259 6.09 -7.47 15.61
C VAL A 259 6.04 -6.25 14.71
N MET A 260 6.96 -5.31 14.90
CA MET A 260 7.20 -4.19 14.01
C MET A 260 8.35 -4.53 13.08
N TRP A 261 8.08 -4.53 11.78
CA TRP A 261 9.13 -4.52 10.77
C TRP A 261 9.61 -3.09 10.51
N MET A 262 10.93 -2.93 10.37
CA MET A 262 11.55 -1.66 10.01
C MET A 262 12.74 -1.88 9.06
N ASP A 263 12.68 -1.30 7.86
CA ASP A 263 13.80 -1.30 6.93
C ASP A 263 15.02 -0.58 7.54
N CYS A 264 16.22 -0.96 7.09
CA CYS A 264 17.48 -0.41 7.60
C CYS A 264 17.70 1.07 7.23
N ASP A 265 16.94 1.61 6.29
CA ASP A 265 16.94 3.02 5.90
C ASP A 265 15.73 3.79 6.46
N ALA A 266 15.07 3.24 7.49
CA ALA A 266 14.06 3.93 8.30
C ALA A 266 14.62 4.22 9.70
N PHE A 267 14.41 5.44 10.17
CA PHE A 267 14.93 5.95 11.45
C PHE A 267 13.79 6.44 12.32
N TYR A 268 13.83 6.09 13.62
CA TYR A 268 13.00 6.74 14.62
C TYR A 268 13.45 8.19 14.76
N MET A 269 12.48 9.10 14.82
CA MET A 269 12.69 10.55 14.85
C MET A 269 12.08 11.21 16.09
N ASP A 270 11.10 10.56 16.70
CA ASP A 270 10.45 10.98 17.94
C ASP A 270 10.70 9.89 19.01
N PRO A 271 11.62 10.10 19.96
CA PRO A 271 11.91 9.12 21.01
C PRO A 271 10.79 9.03 22.06
N GLU A 272 9.94 10.05 22.21
CA GLU A 272 8.85 10.04 23.20
C GLU A 272 7.69 9.15 22.77
N ARG A 273 7.41 9.11 21.46
CA ARG A 273 6.35 8.28 20.91
C ARG A 273 6.71 6.80 21.00
N SER A 274 5.81 6.01 21.56
CA SER A 274 5.98 4.56 21.68
C SER A 274 5.28 3.80 20.54
N ILE A 275 5.68 2.56 20.28
CA ILE A 275 4.96 1.65 19.36
C ILE A 275 3.55 1.33 19.92
N ASP A 276 3.45 1.16 21.23
CA ASP A 276 2.18 0.93 21.95
C ASP A 276 1.16 2.04 21.67
N SER A 277 1.61 3.30 21.60
CA SER A 277 0.74 4.44 21.30
C SER A 277 0.14 4.31 19.92
N VAL A 278 0.93 3.89 18.92
CA VAL A 278 0.45 3.71 17.55
C VAL A 278 -0.53 2.54 17.49
N ILE A 279 -0.21 1.42 18.15
CA ILE A 279 -1.15 0.30 18.26
C ILE A 279 -2.44 0.75 18.96
N ARG A 280 -2.37 1.54 20.03
CA ARG A 280 -3.54 2.07 20.75
C ARG A 280 -4.41 2.94 19.86
N MET A 281 -3.79 3.84 19.08
CA MET A 281 -4.48 4.75 18.17
C MET A 281 -5.27 4.01 17.09
N TYR A 282 -4.71 2.94 16.52
CA TYR A 282 -5.26 2.32 15.30
C TYR A 282 -5.88 0.94 15.50
N ALA A 283 -5.38 0.14 16.44
CA ALA A 283 -5.85 -1.23 16.66
C ALA A 283 -7.02 -1.32 17.65
N TYR A 284 -7.09 -0.41 18.62
CA TYR A 284 -8.09 -0.44 19.70
C TYR A 284 -9.20 0.60 19.55
N ASN A 285 -9.06 1.55 18.62
CA ASN A 285 -10.10 2.51 18.36
C ASN A 285 -11.21 1.86 17.50
N THR A 286 -12.28 1.43 18.17
CA THR A 286 -13.44 0.77 17.56
C THR A 286 -14.35 1.71 16.78
N SER A 287 -14.13 3.04 16.85
CA SER A 287 -14.89 4.03 16.08
C SER A 287 -14.49 4.02 14.61
N HIS A 288 -14.88 2.93 13.97
CA HIS A 288 -14.54 2.60 12.61
C HIS A 288 -15.33 3.52 11.65
N PRO A 289 -14.73 4.02 10.54
CA PRO A 289 -15.46 4.79 9.52
C PRO A 289 -16.67 4.02 8.94
N THR A 290 -16.66 2.70 9.07
CA THR A 290 -17.77 1.83 8.68
C THR A 290 -19.01 2.06 9.53
N GLU A 291 -18.95 2.57 10.77
CA GLU A 291 -20.17 2.89 11.54
C GLU A 291 -20.94 4.06 10.93
N LYS A 292 -20.26 5.12 10.48
CA LYS A 292 -20.91 6.22 9.73
C LYS A 292 -21.36 5.80 8.33
N GLY A 293 -20.63 4.89 7.69
CA GLY A 293 -21.08 4.24 6.45
C GLY A 293 -22.36 3.42 6.66
N VAL A 294 -22.42 2.67 7.76
CA VAL A 294 -23.58 1.90 8.22
C VAL A 294 -24.72 2.83 8.66
N GLU A 295 -24.44 4.00 9.21
CA GLU A 295 -25.46 4.98 9.58
C GLU A 295 -26.07 5.66 8.34
N LYS A 296 -25.25 5.97 7.32
CA LYS A 296 -25.78 6.37 6.00
C LYS A 296 -26.65 5.28 5.36
N LEU A 297 -26.23 4.02 5.48
CA LEU A 297 -27.02 2.84 5.07
C LEU A 297 -28.35 2.77 5.81
N ARG A 298 -28.34 2.99 7.13
CA ARG A 298 -29.53 3.00 7.99
C ARG A 298 -30.50 4.13 7.64
N ILE A 299 -30.00 5.27 7.19
CA ILE A 299 -30.82 6.41 6.74
C ILE A 299 -31.42 6.16 5.34
N HIS A 300 -30.75 5.39 4.47
CA HIS A 300 -31.18 5.18 3.08
C HIS A 300 -31.96 3.88 2.83
N GLN A 301 -31.96 2.93 3.76
CA GLN A 301 -32.71 1.68 3.65
C GLN A 301 -33.41 1.36 4.97
N GLY A 302 -34.74 1.48 5.01
CA GLY A 302 -35.51 0.83 6.07
C GLY A 302 -35.29 -0.68 5.99
N ASP A 303 -34.95 -1.32 7.12
CA ASP A 303 -34.88 -2.76 7.41
C ASP A 303 -34.77 -3.73 6.21
N SER A 304 -33.91 -3.45 5.24
CA SER A 304 -33.75 -4.35 4.10
C SER A 304 -32.97 -5.57 4.57
N GLU A 305 -33.39 -6.77 4.14
CA GLU A 305 -32.65 -8.02 4.42
C GLU A 305 -31.18 -7.91 3.99
N ILE A 306 -30.88 -7.06 3.00
CA ILE A 306 -29.54 -6.78 2.49
C ILE A 306 -28.72 -5.96 3.50
N ALA A 307 -29.31 -4.93 4.11
CA ALA A 307 -28.63 -4.15 5.16
C ALA A 307 -28.32 -5.04 6.37
N GLN A 308 -29.21 -5.98 6.70
CA GLN A 308 -28.94 -6.99 7.73
C GLN A 308 -27.83 -7.94 7.29
N ALA A 309 -27.88 -8.50 6.07
CA ALA A 309 -26.82 -9.37 5.53
C ALA A 309 -25.45 -8.70 5.52
N LEU A 310 -25.37 -7.43 5.11
CA LEU A 310 -24.13 -6.64 5.15
C LEU A 310 -23.64 -6.41 6.57
N LYS A 311 -24.55 -6.09 7.50
CA LYS A 311 -24.21 -6.00 8.93
C LYS A 311 -23.66 -7.33 9.44
N TRP A 312 -24.24 -8.46 9.02
CA TRP A 312 -23.77 -9.79 9.41
C TRP A 312 -22.42 -10.17 8.82
N THR A 313 -22.16 -9.83 7.56
CA THR A 313 -20.85 -10.05 6.93
C THR A 313 -19.77 -9.18 7.55
N LEU A 314 -20.08 -7.92 7.86
CA LEU A 314 -19.12 -6.97 8.41
C LEU A 314 -18.85 -7.17 9.90
N TYR A 315 -19.88 -7.52 10.65
CA TYR A 315 -19.84 -7.59 12.10
C TYR A 315 -20.46 -8.90 12.58
N PRO A 316 -19.85 -10.06 12.27
CA PRO A 316 -20.37 -11.35 12.72
C PRO A 316 -20.46 -11.43 14.25
N HIS A 317 -19.62 -10.68 14.98
CA HIS A 317 -19.65 -10.57 16.44
C HIS A 317 -20.90 -9.86 16.99
N LEU A 318 -21.64 -9.10 16.17
CA LEU A 318 -22.92 -8.51 16.59
C LEU A 318 -24.08 -9.54 16.58
N GLN A 319 -23.85 -10.79 16.16
CA GLN A 319 -24.88 -11.85 16.15
C GLN A 319 -25.26 -12.34 17.56
N ASP A 320 -24.31 -12.34 18.50
CA ASP A 320 -24.52 -13.04 19.77
C ASP A 320 -25.21 -12.20 20.85
N GLY A 321 -25.67 -10.98 20.54
CA GLY A 321 -26.38 -10.12 21.51
C GLY A 321 -25.56 -9.81 22.78
N GLY A 322 -24.27 -10.13 22.77
CA GLY A 322 -23.38 -9.96 23.90
C GLY A 322 -22.87 -8.53 23.96
N GLU A 323 -23.24 -7.81 25.02
CA GLU A 323 -22.68 -6.50 25.39
C GLU A 323 -21.17 -6.56 25.72
N ASN A 324 -20.52 -7.72 25.60
CA ASN A 324 -19.08 -7.86 25.71
C ASN A 324 -18.39 -7.52 24.38
N LEU A 325 -18.37 -6.22 24.07
CA LEU A 325 -17.57 -5.61 23.00
C LEU A 325 -16.04 -5.74 23.19
N GLU A 326 -15.57 -6.53 24.16
CA GLU A 326 -14.15 -6.87 24.34
C GLU A 326 -13.58 -7.71 23.18
N GLY A 327 -14.43 -8.19 22.25
CA GLY A 327 -14.05 -9.00 21.08
C GLY A 327 -14.27 -8.33 19.72
N GLY A 328 -14.16 -7.00 19.61
CA GLY A 328 -14.19 -6.31 18.30
C GLY A 328 -13.22 -6.95 17.28
N PRO A 329 -13.43 -6.77 15.95
CA PRO A 329 -12.59 -7.40 14.95
C PRO A 329 -11.14 -6.96 15.18
N ALA A 330 -10.31 -7.91 15.60
CA ALA A 330 -8.94 -7.63 15.98
C ALA A 330 -8.21 -7.08 14.76
N VAL A 331 -7.71 -5.85 14.88
CA VAL A 331 -6.75 -5.32 13.92
C VAL A 331 -5.48 -6.14 14.08
N GLU A 332 -5.08 -6.77 13.00
CA GLU A 332 -3.95 -7.68 12.94
C GLU A 332 -2.75 -7.04 12.23
N LEU A 333 -2.99 -6.07 11.33
CA LEU A 333 -1.95 -5.45 10.52
C LEU A 333 -2.15 -3.93 10.43
N LEU A 334 -1.08 -3.19 10.72
CA LEU A 334 -0.97 -1.73 10.59
C LEU A 334 0.02 -1.41 9.48
N VAL A 335 -0.41 -0.62 8.51
CA VAL A 335 0.39 -0.21 7.35
C VAL A 335 0.24 1.26 7.06
N ALA A 336 1.27 1.92 6.54
CA ALA A 336 1.14 3.25 5.96
C ALA A 336 0.88 3.16 4.44
N VAL A 337 0.12 4.12 3.93
CA VAL A 337 -0.23 4.23 2.51
C VAL A 337 0.14 5.61 2.00
N ASP A 338 0.74 5.66 0.80
CA ASP A 338 1.01 6.85 0.02
C ASP A 338 0.23 6.86 -1.29
N SER A 339 0.51 7.82 -2.17
CA SER A 339 -0.18 7.96 -3.45
C SER A 339 0.12 6.81 -4.42
N THR A 340 1.15 6.00 -4.17
CA THR A 340 1.51 4.80 -4.94
C THR A 340 1.07 3.50 -4.26
N GLY A 341 0.43 3.58 -3.08
CA GLY A 341 -0.09 2.43 -2.33
C GLY A 341 0.59 2.19 -0.99
N ILE A 342 0.60 0.94 -0.53
CA ILE A 342 1.31 0.56 0.69
C ILE A 342 2.80 0.74 0.46
N ASN A 343 3.49 1.39 1.39
CA ASN A 343 4.93 1.21 1.53
C ASN A 343 5.18 0.23 2.69
N ASN A 344 5.95 -0.83 2.42
CA ASN A 344 6.16 -1.92 3.37
C ASN A 344 7.54 -1.86 4.05
N GLY A 345 8.19 -0.70 4.03
CA GLY A 345 9.42 -0.49 4.78
C GLY A 345 9.19 -0.33 6.28
N VAL A 346 7.99 0.06 6.70
CA VAL A 346 7.59 0.07 8.12
C VAL A 346 6.16 -0.42 8.27
N TRP A 347 5.97 -1.50 9.02
CA TRP A 347 4.63 -2.04 9.31
C TRP A 347 4.62 -2.78 10.65
N MET A 348 3.43 -2.96 11.24
CA MET A 348 3.26 -3.72 12.47
C MET A 348 2.23 -4.81 12.28
N ILE A 349 2.53 -5.99 12.81
CA ILE A 349 1.64 -7.14 12.73
C ILE A 349 1.46 -7.80 14.09
N ARG A 350 0.23 -8.15 14.43
CA ARG A 350 -0.10 -8.91 15.64
C ARG A 350 0.27 -10.38 15.43
N ASN A 351 0.77 -11.04 16.47
CA ASN A 351 1.09 -12.46 16.45
C ASN A 351 -0.16 -13.35 16.56
N SER A 352 -0.96 -13.38 15.51
CA SER A 352 -2.19 -14.16 15.39
C SER A 352 -2.15 -15.17 14.26
N GLU A 353 -3.11 -16.08 14.25
CA GLU A 353 -3.26 -17.07 13.18
C GLU A 353 -3.54 -16.41 11.81
N TRP A 354 -4.30 -15.31 11.79
CA TRP A 354 -4.53 -14.55 10.55
C TRP A 354 -3.21 -14.03 9.97
N SER A 355 -2.38 -13.43 10.83
CA SER A 355 -1.10 -12.84 10.44
C SER A 355 -0.12 -13.89 9.94
N LYS A 356 -0.04 -15.04 10.61
CA LYS A 356 0.79 -16.17 10.18
C LYS A 356 0.37 -16.69 8.81
N ASN A 357 -0.93 -16.84 8.58
CA ASN A 357 -1.47 -17.23 7.29
C ASN A 357 -1.24 -16.17 6.21
N PHE A 358 -1.35 -14.88 6.56
CA PHE A 358 -1.06 -13.77 5.65
C PHE A 358 0.41 -13.79 5.19
N LEU A 359 1.38 -13.92 6.12
CA LEU A 359 2.80 -14.02 5.77
C LEU A 359 3.08 -15.25 4.89
N SER A 360 2.43 -16.38 5.15
CA SER A 360 2.52 -17.57 4.29
C SER A 360 2.02 -17.34 2.87
N ARG A 361 0.90 -16.62 2.69
CA ARG A 361 0.40 -16.26 1.36
C ARG A 361 1.31 -15.26 0.66
N TRP A 362 1.74 -14.21 1.37
CA TRP A 362 2.69 -13.23 0.85
C TRP A 362 3.97 -13.91 0.36
N TRP A 363 4.55 -14.81 1.15
CA TRP A 363 5.75 -15.56 0.77
C TRP A 363 5.54 -16.46 -0.45
N ASN A 364 4.41 -17.16 -0.51
CA ASN A 364 4.11 -18.15 -1.56
C ASN A 364 3.33 -17.56 -2.75
N SER A 365 3.22 -16.24 -2.84
CA SER A 365 2.42 -15.61 -3.89
C SER A 365 3.02 -15.85 -5.27
N GLY A 366 2.17 -16.26 -6.22
CA GLY A 366 2.54 -16.55 -7.61
C GLY A 366 2.69 -15.31 -8.48
N ILE A 367 2.49 -14.10 -7.95
CA ILE A 367 2.62 -12.87 -8.77
C ILE A 367 4.04 -12.63 -9.29
N LEU A 368 5.03 -13.29 -8.67
CA LEU A 368 6.46 -13.19 -9.02
C LEU A 368 6.96 -14.34 -9.88
N GLU A 369 6.04 -15.00 -10.55
CA GLU A 369 6.38 -15.93 -11.61
C GLU A 369 6.53 -15.17 -12.94
N GLY A 370 7.08 -15.85 -13.96
CA GLY A 370 7.22 -15.28 -15.31
C GLY A 370 7.89 -13.90 -15.33
N ALA A 371 7.28 -12.95 -16.04
CA ALA A 371 7.76 -11.58 -16.18
C ALA A 371 7.76 -10.78 -14.85
N GLY A 372 6.97 -11.18 -13.86
CA GLY A 372 6.92 -10.54 -12.55
C GLY A 372 8.10 -10.88 -11.65
N LYS A 373 8.84 -11.96 -11.94
CA LYS A 373 9.96 -12.43 -11.11
C LYS A 373 11.05 -11.38 -10.91
N ASP A 374 11.32 -10.61 -11.97
CA ASP A 374 12.39 -9.64 -11.98
C ASP A 374 11.99 -8.26 -11.44
N HIS A 375 10.71 -8.04 -11.16
CA HIS A 375 10.16 -6.77 -10.68
C HIS A 375 10.85 -6.29 -9.39
N ASN A 376 11.44 -5.09 -9.42
CA ASN A 376 11.96 -4.45 -8.20
C ASN A 376 10.80 -4.03 -7.28
N CYS A 377 10.98 -4.07 -5.96
CA CYS A 377 9.88 -3.87 -4.97
C CYS A 377 8.77 -4.93 -5.05
N SER A 378 9.11 -6.16 -5.47
CA SER A 378 8.11 -7.21 -5.65
C SER A 378 7.47 -7.65 -4.33
N ASP A 379 8.16 -7.56 -3.19
CA ASP A 379 7.55 -7.81 -1.88
C ASP A 379 6.45 -6.81 -1.55
N GLN A 380 6.67 -5.52 -1.80
CA GLN A 380 5.67 -4.48 -1.61
C GLN A 380 4.47 -4.68 -2.56
N SER A 381 4.75 -5.00 -3.84
CA SER A 381 3.71 -5.31 -4.82
C SER A 381 2.92 -6.57 -4.43
N THR A 382 3.58 -7.60 -3.91
CA THR A 382 2.90 -8.81 -3.42
C THR A 382 2.04 -8.51 -2.21
N MET A 383 2.51 -7.72 -1.26
CA MET A 383 1.70 -7.28 -0.12
C MET A 383 0.43 -6.55 -0.59
N GLN A 384 0.56 -5.63 -1.54
CA GLN A 384 -0.59 -4.91 -2.12
C GLN A 384 -1.57 -5.86 -2.79
N TYR A 385 -1.05 -6.80 -3.60
CA TYR A 385 -1.86 -7.83 -4.24
C TYR A 385 -2.62 -8.68 -3.22
N GLU A 386 -1.94 -9.25 -2.22
CA GLU A 386 -2.56 -10.12 -1.22
C GLU A 386 -3.63 -9.42 -0.37
N LEU A 387 -3.51 -8.09 -0.19
CA LEU A 387 -4.46 -7.30 0.60
C LEU A 387 -5.63 -6.75 -0.24
N LEU A 388 -5.41 -6.42 -1.52
CA LEU A 388 -6.38 -5.71 -2.34
C LEU A 388 -6.95 -6.53 -3.49
N TYR A 389 -6.23 -7.52 -4.01
CA TYR A 389 -6.70 -8.25 -5.19
C TYR A 389 -7.99 -9.02 -4.89
N ASP A 390 -8.00 -9.87 -3.87
CA ASP A 390 -9.19 -10.68 -3.56
C ASP A 390 -10.39 -9.84 -3.09
N GLY A 391 -10.16 -8.80 -2.28
CA GLY A 391 -11.24 -7.98 -1.69
C GLY A 391 -11.73 -6.81 -2.55
N SER A 392 -10.83 -6.20 -3.33
CA SER A 392 -11.16 -4.99 -4.11
C SER A 392 -11.22 -5.25 -5.61
N THR A 393 -10.33 -6.07 -6.17
CA THR A 393 -10.28 -6.28 -7.62
C THR A 393 -11.13 -7.47 -8.04
N ARG A 394 -10.93 -8.64 -7.45
CA ARG A 394 -11.65 -9.86 -7.81
C ARG A 394 -13.15 -9.74 -7.57
N GLN A 395 -13.55 -9.09 -6.48
CA GLN A 395 -14.97 -8.81 -6.25
C GLN A 395 -15.58 -7.96 -7.38
N LEU A 396 -14.88 -6.92 -7.87
CA LEU A 396 -15.33 -6.15 -9.04
C LEU A 396 -15.49 -7.01 -10.31
N LEU A 397 -14.74 -8.11 -10.41
CA LEU A 397 -14.72 -8.98 -11.60
C LEU A 397 -15.80 -10.06 -11.57
N ASP A 398 -16.23 -10.53 -10.39
CA ASP A 398 -16.82 -11.88 -10.28
C ASP A 398 -18.30 -11.99 -9.87
N TYR A 399 -19.04 -10.99 -9.35
CA TYR A 399 -20.40 -11.32 -8.83
C TYR A 399 -21.44 -10.20 -8.66
N GLU A 400 -22.73 -10.57 -8.73
CA GLU A 400 -23.88 -9.71 -8.38
C GLU A 400 -23.81 -9.15 -6.95
N GLY A 401 -23.24 -9.92 -6.01
CA GLY A 401 -23.02 -9.48 -4.63
C GLY A 401 -21.99 -8.35 -4.49
N ALA A 402 -21.02 -8.26 -5.41
CA ALA A 402 -20.07 -7.16 -5.45
C ALA A 402 -20.74 -5.85 -5.87
N ARG A 403 -21.82 -5.90 -6.70
CA ARG A 403 -22.52 -4.68 -7.11
C ARG A 403 -23.08 -3.90 -5.92
N GLU A 404 -23.58 -4.58 -4.91
CA GLU A 404 -24.13 -3.90 -3.73
C GLU A 404 -23.03 -3.37 -2.84
N TRP A 405 -21.97 -4.15 -2.63
CA TRP A 405 -20.79 -3.72 -1.90
C TRP A 405 -20.08 -2.52 -2.57
N ASP A 406 -20.00 -2.52 -3.90
CA ASP A 406 -19.48 -1.44 -4.71
C ASP A 406 -20.42 -0.23 -4.75
N ARG A 407 -21.74 -0.44 -4.72
CA ARG A 407 -22.74 0.64 -4.60
C ARG A 407 -22.54 1.43 -3.31
N LEU A 408 -22.02 0.79 -2.27
CA LEU A 408 -21.83 1.37 -0.95
C LEU A 408 -20.45 1.97 -0.73
N ASP A 409 -19.54 1.87 -1.72
CA ASP A 409 -18.15 2.29 -1.59
C ASP A 409 -17.53 1.77 -0.28
N GLY A 410 -17.70 0.47 -0.04
CA GLY A 410 -17.27 -0.22 1.18
C GLY A 410 -15.75 -0.11 1.43
N PRO A 411 -15.27 -0.50 2.62
CA PRO A 411 -13.85 -0.48 2.94
C PRO A 411 -13.05 -1.28 1.91
N MET A 412 -11.96 -0.68 1.43
CA MET A 412 -11.06 -1.32 0.46
C MET A 412 -10.12 -2.35 1.11
N TRP A 413 -9.83 -2.16 2.39
CA TRP A 413 -8.91 -2.99 3.16
C TRP A 413 -9.66 -4.12 3.86
N PRO A 414 -9.04 -5.31 4.04
CA PRO A 414 -9.57 -6.32 4.92
C PRO A 414 -9.81 -5.76 6.33
N ARG A 415 -10.80 -6.27 7.05
CA ARG A 415 -11.15 -5.77 8.39
C ARG A 415 -10.01 -5.93 9.40
N GLU A 416 -9.08 -6.84 9.15
CA GLU A 416 -7.87 -7.08 9.94
C GLU A 416 -6.78 -6.01 9.69
N VAL A 417 -6.91 -5.19 8.65
CA VAL A 417 -5.91 -4.19 8.25
C VAL A 417 -6.37 -2.78 8.59
N ARG A 418 -5.45 -1.96 9.10
CA ARG A 418 -5.66 -0.51 9.26
C ARG A 418 -4.56 0.27 8.58
N VAL A 419 -4.99 1.34 7.90
CA VAL A 419 -4.08 2.34 7.37
C VAL A 419 -3.75 3.34 8.48
N VAL A 420 -2.48 3.40 8.81
CA VAL A 420 -1.90 4.36 9.73
C VAL A 420 -1.47 5.59 8.93
N ARG A 421 -1.61 6.76 9.54
CA ARG A 421 -1.17 8.00 8.92
C ARG A 421 0.36 8.02 8.83
N GLN A 422 0.89 8.62 7.77
CA GLN A 422 2.32 8.62 7.51
C GLN A 422 3.13 9.32 8.60
N GLU A 423 2.59 10.36 9.26
CA GLU A 423 3.25 11.00 10.41
C GLU A 423 3.53 10.04 11.57
N HIS A 424 2.78 8.95 11.68
CA HIS A 424 2.87 8.01 12.79
C HIS A 424 3.64 6.73 12.46
N MET A 425 4.10 6.52 11.22
CA MET A 425 4.81 5.30 10.85
C MET A 425 5.86 5.50 9.75
N GLN A 426 5.65 6.43 8.83
CA GLN A 426 6.39 6.41 7.57
C GLN A 426 6.30 7.71 6.79
N SER A 427 7.01 8.74 7.26
CA SER A 427 7.17 9.97 6.47
C SER A 427 8.48 9.91 5.67
N PHE A 428 8.50 10.49 4.47
CA PHE A 428 9.67 10.43 3.60
C PHE A 428 10.55 11.67 3.71
N HIS A 429 11.82 11.58 3.34
CA HIS A 429 12.58 12.79 3.05
C HIS A 429 11.98 13.54 1.84
N GLU A 430 12.25 14.84 1.78
CA GLU A 430 11.69 15.80 0.81
C GLU A 430 11.66 15.25 -0.63
N ALA A 431 12.83 14.85 -1.16
CA ALA A 431 12.92 14.42 -2.56
C ALA A 431 12.00 13.24 -2.90
N THR A 432 11.93 12.23 -2.04
CA THR A 432 11.03 11.08 -2.30
C THR A 432 9.58 11.48 -2.09
N ALA A 433 9.26 12.24 -1.04
CA ALA A 433 7.91 12.76 -0.81
C ALA A 433 7.37 13.53 -2.03
N GLN A 434 8.19 14.40 -2.63
CA GLN A 434 7.82 15.14 -3.84
C GLN A 434 7.62 14.21 -5.05
N SER A 435 8.52 13.24 -5.25
CA SER A 435 8.48 12.34 -6.41
C SER A 435 7.24 11.42 -6.45
N VAL A 436 6.72 11.02 -5.29
CA VAL A 436 5.57 10.12 -5.17
C VAL A 436 4.34 10.81 -4.57
N LEU A 437 4.32 12.15 -4.54
CA LEU A 437 3.25 12.96 -3.95
C LEU A 437 2.80 12.44 -2.57
N SER A 438 3.77 12.16 -1.72
CA SER A 438 3.60 11.60 -0.39
C SER A 438 3.87 12.64 0.70
N ARG A 439 3.78 12.27 1.97
CA ARG A 439 4.10 13.17 3.08
C ARG A 439 5.61 13.30 3.23
N GLU A 440 6.07 14.54 3.21
CA GLU A 440 7.42 14.89 3.67
C GLU A 440 7.48 14.91 5.20
N TYR A 441 8.55 14.34 5.73
CA TYR A 441 8.92 14.36 7.14
C TYR A 441 8.79 15.75 7.75
N GLN A 442 8.07 15.82 8.86
CA GLN A 442 7.98 16.97 9.75
C GLN A 442 8.61 16.64 11.10
N ASP A 443 9.04 17.64 11.85
CA ASP A 443 9.82 17.45 13.08
C ASP A 443 9.07 16.63 14.17
N ALA A 444 7.74 16.61 14.14
CA ALA A 444 6.90 15.83 15.06
C ALA A 444 6.56 14.40 14.57
N ASP A 445 7.02 14.02 13.38
CA ASP A 445 6.72 12.70 12.82
C ASP A 445 7.54 11.62 13.53
N PHE A 446 6.94 10.43 13.66
CA PHE A 446 7.53 9.32 14.42
C PHE A 446 8.78 8.75 13.74
N ILE A 447 8.69 8.53 12.44
CA ILE A 447 9.68 7.83 11.65
C ILE A 447 9.92 8.57 10.33
N ARG A 448 11.19 8.72 9.98
CA ARG A 448 11.65 9.17 8.67
C ARG A 448 12.23 7.98 7.93
N HIS A 449 11.67 7.68 6.77
CA HIS A 449 12.11 6.60 5.91
C HIS A 449 12.75 7.18 4.63
N HIS A 450 13.83 6.55 4.19
CA HIS A 450 14.63 6.97 3.05
C HIS A 450 14.54 6.04 1.83
N PRO A 451 13.33 5.67 1.35
CA PRO A 451 13.22 4.74 0.24
C PRO A 451 13.84 5.32 -1.03
N GLY A 452 14.57 4.48 -1.76
CA GLY A 452 15.30 4.87 -2.97
C GLY A 452 16.63 5.57 -2.71
N CYS A 453 16.98 5.84 -1.44
CA CYS A 453 18.33 6.27 -1.11
C CYS A 453 19.31 5.10 -1.27
N HIS A 454 20.37 5.32 -2.04
CA HIS A 454 21.42 4.32 -2.22
C HIS A 454 22.57 4.61 -1.26
N TYR A 455 22.90 3.64 -0.40
CA TYR A 455 23.88 3.78 0.68
C TYR A 455 25.26 4.32 0.26
N TYR A 456 25.68 4.06 -0.97
CA TYR A 456 26.96 4.51 -1.52
C TYR A 456 26.94 5.96 -2.05
N LYS A 457 25.77 6.60 -2.13
CA LYS A 457 25.64 7.99 -2.59
C LYS A 457 25.81 8.95 -1.42
N LEU A 458 26.74 9.90 -1.55
CA LEU A 458 27.04 10.86 -0.49
C LEU A 458 25.82 11.67 0.01
N PRO A 459 24.89 12.14 -0.85
CA PRO A 459 23.66 12.78 -0.37
C PRO A 459 22.81 11.88 0.53
N CYS A 460 22.74 10.58 0.23
CA CYS A 460 22.00 9.62 1.05
C CYS A 460 22.68 9.41 2.40
N GLN A 461 24.01 9.31 2.43
CA GLN A 461 24.79 9.21 3.68
C GLN A 461 24.55 10.41 4.60
N TRP A 462 24.48 11.62 4.04
CA TRP A 462 24.13 12.82 4.81
C TRP A 462 22.71 12.77 5.37
N LEU A 463 21.73 12.29 4.60
CA LEU A 463 20.36 12.13 5.10
C LEU A 463 20.27 11.14 6.27
N TYR A 464 21.04 10.04 6.24
CA TYR A 464 21.10 9.08 7.35
C TYR A 464 21.76 9.67 8.59
N ALA A 465 22.87 10.41 8.40
CA ALA A 465 23.56 11.12 9.49
C ALA A 465 22.64 12.16 10.14
N GLU A 466 21.99 12.99 9.34
CA GLU A 466 21.02 13.98 9.79
C GLU A 466 19.88 13.33 10.61
N ALA A 467 19.29 12.24 10.11
CA ALA A 467 18.22 11.54 10.81
C ALA A 467 18.68 10.98 12.18
N SER A 468 19.88 10.39 12.22
CA SER A 468 20.48 9.88 13.46
C SER A 468 20.75 11.00 14.46
N ASP A 469 21.30 12.14 14.02
CA ASP A 469 21.62 13.28 14.87
C ASP A 469 20.36 13.92 15.47
N ILE A 470 19.31 14.12 14.67
CA ILE A 470 18.02 14.65 15.14
C ILE A 470 17.43 13.76 16.25
N PHE A 471 17.44 12.43 16.04
CA PHE A 471 16.94 11.49 17.05
C PHE A 471 17.76 11.56 18.35
N LYS A 472 19.10 11.53 18.25
CA LYS A 472 19.99 11.59 19.40
C LYS A 472 19.84 12.88 20.18
N GLU A 473 19.69 14.01 19.49
CA GLU A 473 19.45 15.30 20.14
C GLU A 473 18.13 15.30 20.94
N LYS A 474 17.05 14.78 20.35
CA LYS A 474 15.76 14.66 21.06
C LYS A 474 15.86 13.70 22.24
N LEU A 475 16.55 12.56 22.07
CA LEU A 475 16.76 11.58 23.13
C LEU A 475 17.56 12.17 24.30
N GLN A 476 18.61 12.95 24.02
CA GLN A 476 19.40 13.65 25.05
C GLN A 476 18.59 14.68 25.83
N ARG A 477 17.55 15.28 25.24
CA ARG A 477 16.66 16.22 25.95
C ARG A 477 15.65 15.50 26.85
N LEU A 478 15.36 14.24 26.58
CA LEU A 478 14.39 13.42 27.32
C LEU A 478 14.99 12.79 28.59
N ILE A 479 16.29 12.48 28.56
CA ILE A 479 17.07 11.90 29.68
C ILE A 479 17.61 13.03 30.57
#